data_AF-A0A4S8QGF4-F1
#
_entry.id   AF-A0A4S8QGF4-F1
#
_cell.length_a   1.000
_cell.length_b   1.000
_cell.length_c   1.000
_cell.angle_alpha   90.00
_cell.angle_beta   90.00
_cell.angle_gamma   90.00
#
_symmetry.space_group_name_H-M   'P 1'
#
loop_
_entity.id
_entity.type
_entity.pdbx_description
1 polymer ?
#
loop_
_entity_poly.entity_id
_entity_poly.type
_entity_poly.pdbx_seq_one_letter_code
_entity_poly.pdbx_strand_id
1 'polypeptide(L)'
;MTAFLLVVSNDPELFGKARRALAGDGRFRVSADLIHCDGTDAPLTNLYAVEVASAEWEDWSPTGGAAAAVPAPPFAANLLLECRSPEWAAEVGRLIAATVDEAVWLIDSADVVWPAGEVEASRLALD
;
A
#
# COMPACT_ATOMS: atom_id res chain seq x y z
N MET A 1 -14.88 3.35 9.89
CA MET A 1 -14.58 1.97 9.46
C MET A 1 -13.16 1.98 8.94
N THR A 2 -12.33 1.00 9.28
CA THR A 2 -10.95 0.87 8.77
C THR A 2 -11.00 0.10 7.46
N ALA A 3 -10.37 0.63 6.43
CA ALA A 3 -10.26 0.02 5.12
C ALA A 3 -8.86 -0.54 4.90
N PHE A 4 -8.74 -1.44 3.94
CA PHE A 4 -7.50 -2.09 3.60
C PHE A 4 -7.16 -1.81 2.13
N LEU A 5 -5.92 -1.44 1.87
CA LEU A 5 -5.36 -1.43 0.52
C LEU A 5 -4.17 -2.36 0.47
N LEU A 6 -3.97 -3.03 -0.68
CA LEU A 6 -2.74 -3.75 -0.94
C LEU A 6 -1.73 -2.81 -1.59
N VAL A 7 -0.53 -2.76 -1.04
CA VAL A 7 0.63 -2.10 -1.66
C VAL A 7 1.49 -3.18 -2.28
N VAL A 8 1.72 -3.10 -3.59
CA VAL A 8 2.43 -4.14 -4.35
C VAL A 8 3.66 -3.55 -5.03
N SER A 9 4.76 -4.30 -5.05
CA SER A 9 5.94 -4.00 -5.86
C SER A 9 6.74 -5.26 -6.18
N ASN A 10 7.51 -5.24 -7.27
CA ASN A 10 8.52 -6.27 -7.54
C ASN A 10 9.77 -6.12 -6.66
N ASP A 11 9.88 -5.04 -5.87
CA ASP A 11 11.01 -4.84 -4.96
C ASP A 11 10.91 -5.79 -3.75
N PRO A 12 11.84 -6.76 -3.59
CA PRO A 12 11.81 -7.67 -2.44
C PRO A 12 12.08 -6.97 -1.10
N GLU A 13 12.65 -5.76 -1.12
CA GLU A 13 12.87 -4.92 0.06
C GLU A 13 11.72 -3.93 0.32
N LEU A 14 10.57 -4.06 -0.35
CA LEU A 14 9.45 -3.11 -0.27
C LEU A 14 9.14 -2.68 1.16
N PHE A 15 8.97 -3.62 2.09
CA PHE A 15 8.68 -3.28 3.49
C PHE A 15 9.83 -2.51 4.16
N GLY A 16 11.08 -2.95 3.95
CA GLY A 16 12.25 -2.30 4.51
C GLY A 16 12.43 -0.87 3.99
N LYS A 17 12.16 -0.63 2.71
CA LYS A 17 12.19 0.70 2.08
C LYS A 17 11.03 1.58 2.55
N ALA A 18 9.81 1.05 2.58
CA ALA A 18 8.64 1.75 3.13
C ALA A 18 8.89 2.17 4.59
N ARG A 19 9.47 1.27 5.39
CA ARG A 19 9.85 1.56 6.77
C ARG A 19 10.85 2.70 6.88
N ARG A 20 11.89 2.72 6.04
CA ARG A 20 12.87 3.82 6.01
C ARG A 20 12.24 5.14 5.58
N ALA A 21 11.37 5.10 4.58
CA ALA A 21 10.65 6.28 4.09
C ALA A 21 9.78 6.92 5.18
N LEU A 22 9.00 6.11 5.89
CA LEU A 22 8.06 6.59 6.90
C LEU A 22 8.74 6.90 8.25
N ALA A 23 9.84 6.22 8.62
CA ALA A 23 10.59 6.53 9.84
C ALA A 23 11.20 7.94 9.85
N GLY A 24 11.46 8.51 8.67
CA GLY A 24 11.94 9.89 8.54
C GLY A 24 10.89 10.96 8.84
N ASP A 25 9.62 10.56 8.92
CA ASP A 25 8.49 11.46 9.14
C ASP A 25 7.94 11.29 10.56
N GLY A 26 7.98 12.38 11.34
CA GLY A 26 7.64 12.38 12.77
C GLY A 26 6.19 12.01 13.10
N ARG A 27 5.33 11.82 12.10
CA ARG A 27 3.94 11.34 12.25
C ARG A 27 3.86 9.83 12.45
N PHE A 28 4.89 9.08 12.07
CA PHE A 28 4.89 7.61 12.11
C PHE A 28 5.71 7.05 13.27
N ARG A 29 5.22 5.94 13.81
CA ARG A 29 5.89 5.06 14.76
C ARG A 29 6.21 3.75 14.06
N VAL A 30 7.47 3.35 14.17
CA VAL A 30 7.99 2.19 13.45
C VAL A 30 8.46 1.14 14.45
N SER A 31 7.94 -0.07 14.36
CA SER A 31 8.45 -1.27 15.03
C SER A 31 9.19 -2.16 14.04
N ALA A 32 9.59 -3.36 14.48
CA ALA A 32 10.32 -4.31 13.65
C ALA A 32 9.53 -4.73 12.40
N ASP A 33 8.23 -4.97 12.57
CA ASP A 33 7.29 -5.63 11.66
C ASP A 33 6.06 -4.78 11.32
N LEU A 34 5.90 -3.61 11.94
CA LEU A 34 4.72 -2.77 11.80
C LEU A 34 5.09 -1.28 11.75
N ILE A 35 4.35 -0.52 10.96
CA ILE A 35 4.37 0.95 10.94
C ILE A 35 2.97 1.43 11.28
N HIS A 36 2.82 2.36 12.22
CA HIS A 36 1.52 2.93 12.60
C HIS A 36 1.67 4.44 12.86
N CYS A 37 0.55 5.17 12.93
CA CYS A 37 0.55 6.55 13.39
C CYS A 37 0.13 6.61 14.87
N ASP A 38 0.75 7.51 15.63
CA ASP A 38 0.48 7.69 17.06
C ASP A 38 -0.83 8.49 17.24
N GLY A 39 -1.86 7.85 17.81
CA GLY A 39 -3.15 8.48 18.14
C GLY A 39 -4.37 7.67 17.72
N THR A 40 -5.37 7.59 18.60
CA THR A 40 -6.66 6.90 18.34
C THR A 40 -7.42 7.44 17.11
N ASP A 41 -7.16 8.71 16.76
CA ASP A 41 -7.75 9.39 15.59
C ASP A 41 -6.80 9.44 14.38
N ALA A 42 -5.68 8.71 14.43
CA ALA A 42 -4.76 8.69 13.32
C ALA A 42 -5.41 7.99 12.10
N PRO A 43 -5.40 8.64 10.93
CA PRO A 43 -6.07 8.16 9.73
C PRO A 43 -5.37 6.94 9.11
N LEU A 44 -4.04 6.84 9.21
CA LEU A 44 -3.34 5.58 9.03
C LEU A 44 -3.37 4.81 10.35
N THR A 45 -3.85 3.58 10.30
CA THR A 45 -3.89 2.69 11.45
C THR A 45 -2.64 1.82 11.46
N ASN A 46 -2.34 1.11 10.37
CA ASN A 46 -1.21 0.16 10.30
C ASN A 46 -0.68 -0.02 8.86
N LEU A 47 0.60 -0.40 8.74
CA LEU A 47 1.23 -0.90 7.52
C LEU A 47 2.20 -2.02 7.88
N TYR A 48 2.01 -3.21 7.29
CA TYR A 48 2.81 -4.40 7.56
C TYR A 48 2.91 -5.29 6.32
N ALA A 49 3.98 -6.08 6.25
CA ALA A 49 4.15 -7.06 5.17
C ALA A 49 3.13 -8.20 5.29
N VAL A 50 2.64 -8.68 4.15
CA VAL A 50 1.73 -9.83 4.09
C VAL A 50 2.17 -10.82 3.03
N GLU A 51 1.97 -12.11 3.33
CA GLU A 51 2.05 -13.17 2.35
C GLU A 51 0.64 -13.43 1.81
N VAL A 52 0.52 -13.56 0.49
CA VAL A 52 -0.77 -13.82 -0.17
C VAL A 52 -0.73 -15.18 -0.84
N ALA A 53 -1.80 -15.97 -0.69
CA ALA A 53 -1.84 -17.33 -1.22
C ALA A 53 -2.21 -17.32 -2.70
N SER A 54 -1.48 -18.05 -3.55
CA SER A 54 -1.76 -18.07 -5.00
C SER A 54 -3.20 -18.43 -5.36
N ALA A 55 -3.83 -19.32 -4.58
CA ALA A 55 -5.21 -19.74 -4.79
C ALA A 55 -6.25 -18.62 -4.61
N GLU A 56 -5.95 -17.60 -3.79
CA GLU A 56 -6.84 -16.45 -3.59
C GLU A 56 -6.83 -15.49 -4.78
N TRP A 57 -5.85 -15.63 -5.69
CA TRP A 57 -5.59 -14.71 -6.79
C TRP A 57 -5.63 -15.38 -8.17
N GLU A 58 -6.03 -16.66 -8.24
CA GLU A 58 -6.04 -17.44 -9.50
C GLU A 58 -6.96 -16.82 -10.55
N ASP A 59 -8.12 -16.30 -10.14
CA ASP A 59 -9.11 -15.65 -10.99
C ASP A 59 -9.13 -14.11 -10.82
N TRP A 60 -8.11 -13.55 -10.17
CA TRP A 60 -8.08 -12.11 -9.92
C TRP A 60 -7.87 -11.33 -11.23
N SER A 61 -8.80 -10.43 -11.51
CA SER A 61 -8.83 -9.62 -12.73
C SER A 61 -8.88 -8.14 -12.37
N PRO A 62 -7.73 -7.50 -12.07
CA PRO A 62 -7.70 -6.10 -11.68
C PRO A 62 -8.26 -5.18 -12.76
N THR A 63 -8.79 -4.05 -12.31
CA THR A 63 -9.20 -2.97 -13.21
C THR A 63 -8.37 -1.71 -12.98
N GLY A 64 -8.59 -0.66 -13.79
CA GLY A 64 -7.85 0.59 -13.70
C GLY A 64 -6.72 0.71 -14.71
N GLY A 65 -6.21 1.94 -14.87
CA GLY A 65 -5.25 2.28 -15.93
C GLY A 65 -3.90 1.59 -15.83
N ALA A 66 -3.57 1.03 -14.65
CA ALA A 66 -2.30 0.35 -14.39
C ALA A 66 -2.44 -1.19 -14.26
N ALA A 67 -3.64 -1.75 -14.48
CA ALA A 67 -3.91 -3.17 -14.26
C ALA A 67 -3.01 -4.12 -15.08
N ALA A 68 -2.60 -3.73 -16.28
CA ALA A 68 -1.72 -4.55 -17.12
C ALA A 68 -0.24 -4.55 -16.68
N ALA A 69 0.16 -3.61 -15.81
CA ALA A 69 1.55 -3.40 -15.42
C ALA A 69 1.84 -3.88 -13.98
N VAL A 70 0.81 -4.04 -13.14
CA VAL A 70 0.99 -4.54 -11.78
C VAL A 70 1.41 -6.01 -11.82
N PRO A 71 2.43 -6.42 -11.03
CA PRO A 71 2.75 -7.82 -10.90
C PRO A 71 1.64 -8.53 -10.13
N ALA A 72 1.44 -9.81 -10.44
CA ALA A 72 0.49 -10.62 -9.69
C ALA A 72 0.96 -10.74 -8.22
N PRO A 73 0.11 -10.40 -7.23
CA PRO A 73 0.49 -10.36 -5.81
C PRO A 73 1.21 -11.60 -5.28
N PRO A 74 0.84 -12.85 -5.64
CA PRO A 74 1.54 -14.05 -5.17
C PRO A 74 3.02 -14.15 -5.59
N PHE A 75 3.46 -13.35 -6.56
CA PHE A 75 4.83 -13.35 -7.08
C PHE A 75 5.56 -12.02 -6.81
N ALA A 76 4.99 -11.16 -5.95
CA ALA A 76 5.47 -9.83 -5.63
C ALA A 76 5.62 -9.64 -4.12
N ALA A 77 6.27 -8.55 -3.71
CA ALA A 77 6.23 -8.10 -2.33
C ALA A 77 4.93 -7.34 -2.07
N ASN A 78 4.25 -7.67 -0.97
CA ASN A 78 2.95 -7.11 -0.64
C ASN A 78 2.96 -6.53 0.78
N LEU A 79 2.39 -5.33 0.93
CA LEU A 79 2.07 -4.75 2.22
C LEU A 79 0.57 -4.54 2.31
N LEU A 80 0.02 -4.68 3.52
CA LEU A 80 -1.36 -4.30 3.81
C LEU A 80 -1.38 -2.94 4.51
N LEU A 81 -2.08 -1.98 3.91
CA LEU A 81 -2.25 -0.62 4.38
C LEU A 81 -3.64 -0.46 5.01
N GLU A 82 -3.70 -0.35 6.33
CA GLU A 82 -4.93 -0.10 7.07
C GLU A 82 -5.17 1.39 7.25
N CYS A 83 -6.15 1.95 6.54
CA CYS A 83 -6.37 3.39 6.52
C CYS A 83 -7.86 3.74 6.57
N ARG A 84 -8.17 4.93 7.12
CA ARG A 84 -9.52 5.51 7.22
C ARG A 84 -9.70 6.76 6.37
N SER A 85 -8.64 7.21 5.69
CA SER A 85 -8.64 8.44 4.89
C SER A 85 -7.97 8.19 3.53
N PRO A 86 -8.67 8.44 2.42
CA PRO A 86 -8.08 8.32 1.09
C PRO A 86 -6.89 9.26 0.89
N GLU A 87 -6.93 10.45 1.51
CA GLU A 87 -5.84 11.43 1.46
C GLU A 87 -4.55 10.87 2.05
N TRP A 88 -4.68 10.19 3.19
CA TRP A 88 -3.57 9.53 3.85
C TRP A 88 -3.07 8.30 3.11
N ALA A 89 -3.98 7.48 2.57
CA ALA A 89 -3.58 6.34 1.75
C ALA A 89 -2.76 6.79 0.52
N ALA A 90 -3.23 7.82 -0.18
CA ALA A 90 -2.51 8.40 -1.32
C ALA A 90 -1.18 9.04 -0.90
N GLU A 91 -1.13 9.72 0.25
CA GLU A 91 0.11 10.31 0.76
C GLU A 91 1.16 9.24 1.11
N VAL A 92 0.77 8.19 1.84
CA VAL A 92 1.66 7.08 2.19
C VAL A 92 2.15 6.38 0.92
N GLY A 93 1.26 6.14 -0.06
CA GLY A 93 1.64 5.59 -1.36
C GLY A 93 2.72 6.43 -2.06
N ARG A 94 2.57 7.76 -2.07
CA ARG A 94 3.58 8.66 -2.65
C ARG A 94 4.90 8.63 -1.91
N LEU A 95 4.89 8.62 -0.58
CA LEU A 95 6.12 8.56 0.24
C LEU A 95 6.89 7.26 -0.02
N ILE A 96 6.19 6.13 -0.14
CA ILE A 96 6.80 4.83 -0.45
C ILE A 96 7.34 4.85 -1.89
N ALA A 97 6.54 5.26 -2.87
CA ALA A 97 6.94 5.31 -4.28
C ALA A 97 8.14 6.22 -4.54
N ALA A 98 8.31 7.30 -3.75
CA ALA A 98 9.46 8.19 -3.88
C ALA A 98 10.79 7.56 -3.38
N THR A 99 10.74 6.45 -2.66
CA THR A 99 11.90 5.81 -2.01
C THR A 99 12.22 4.42 -2.56
N VAL A 100 11.25 3.78 -3.21
CA VAL A 100 11.40 2.48 -3.85
C VAL A 100 11.87 2.70 -5.29
N ASP A 101 12.88 1.93 -5.73
CA ASP A 101 13.46 2.07 -7.08
C ASP A 101 12.56 1.46 -8.16
N GLU A 102 11.79 0.44 -7.77
CA GLU A 102 10.77 -0.20 -8.61
C GLU A 102 9.43 0.54 -8.52
N ALA A 103 8.57 0.29 -9.50
CA ALA A 103 7.19 0.79 -9.45
C ALA A 103 6.44 0.22 -8.23
N VAL A 104 5.58 1.05 -7.65
CA VAL A 104 4.72 0.72 -6.52
C VAL A 104 3.28 0.98 -6.91
N TRP A 105 2.40 0.01 -6.63
CA TRP A 105 0.98 0.09 -6.92
C TRP A 105 0.16 0.03 -5.63
N LEU A 106 -0.96 0.74 -5.62
CA LEU A 106 -2.04 0.59 -4.64
C LEU A 106 -3.19 -0.14 -5.31
N ILE A 107 -3.71 -1.16 -4.64
CA ILE A 107 -4.91 -1.90 -5.02
C ILE A 107 -5.93 -1.63 -3.93
N ASP A 108 -7.03 -1.00 -4.31
CA ASP A 108 -8.11 -0.66 -3.37
C ASP A 108 -9.11 -1.82 -3.19
N SER A 109 -10.10 -1.62 -2.31
CA SER A 109 -11.16 -2.59 -1.99
C SER A 109 -12.02 -3.00 -3.19
N ALA A 110 -11.99 -2.24 -4.29
CA ALA A 110 -12.72 -2.50 -5.52
C ALA A 110 -11.85 -3.15 -6.61
N ASP A 111 -10.68 -3.70 -6.25
CA ASP A 111 -9.69 -4.28 -7.17
C ASP A 111 -9.21 -3.30 -8.25
N VAL A 112 -9.26 -2.00 -7.98
CA VAL A 112 -8.75 -0.99 -8.89
C VAL A 112 -7.29 -0.71 -8.57
N VAL A 113 -6.46 -0.75 -9.62
CA VAL A 113 -5.01 -0.61 -9.53
C VAL A 113 -4.57 0.80 -9.90
N TRP A 114 -3.83 1.40 -8.99
CA TRP A 114 -3.32 2.76 -9.09
C TRP A 114 -1.80 2.81 -8.94
N PRO A 115 -1.05 3.54 -9.78
CA PRO A 115 0.33 3.87 -9.47
C PRO A 115 0.40 4.70 -8.19
N ALA A 116 1.13 4.23 -7.18
CA ALA A 116 1.13 4.82 -5.84
C ALA A 116 1.65 6.27 -5.83
N GLY A 117 2.55 6.61 -6.75
CA GLY A 117 3.10 7.97 -6.91
C GLY A 117 2.15 8.98 -7.56
N GLU A 118 1.09 8.52 -8.22
CA GLU A 118 0.26 9.35 -9.11
C GLU A 118 -1.23 9.36 -8.73
N VAL A 119 -1.64 8.52 -7.76
CA VAL A 119 -3.05 8.40 -7.40
C VAL A 119 -3.56 9.65 -6.68
N GLU A 120 -4.71 10.14 -7.13
CA GLU A 120 -5.48 11.16 -6.44
C GLU A 120 -6.35 10.50 -5.36
N ALA A 121 -6.35 11.08 -4.16
CA ALA A 121 -7.09 10.57 -3.01
C ALA A 121 -8.58 10.33 -3.29
N SER A 122 -9.22 11.21 -4.07
CA SER A 122 -10.64 11.12 -4.44
C SER A 122 -11.02 9.88 -5.27
N ARG A 123 -10.03 9.14 -5.76
CA ARG A 123 -10.23 7.96 -6.62
C ARG A 123 -10.13 6.64 -5.85
N LEU A 124 -9.59 6.66 -4.63
CA LEU A 124 -9.41 5.46 -3.82
C LEU A 124 -10.72 5.07 -3.14
N ALA A 125 -11.14 3.82 -3.35
CA ALA A 125 -12.22 3.21 -2.59
C ALA A 125 -11.67 2.66 -1.25
N LEU A 126 -12.34 2.96 -0.12
CA LEU A 126 -11.93 2.57 1.24
C LEU A 126 -13.11 1.98 2.03
N ASP A 127 -13.97 1.23 1.36
CA ASP A 127 -15.15 0.57 1.90
C ASP A 127 -14.87 -0.81 2.51
#